data_AF-A0A812G1Q4-F1
#
_entry.id   AF-A0A812G1Q4-F1
#
_cell.length_a   1.000
_cell.length_b   1.000
_cell.length_c   1.000
_cell.angle_alpha   90.00
_cell.angle_beta   90.00
_cell.angle_gamma   90.00
#
_symmetry.space_group_name_H-M   'P 1'
#
loop_
_entity.id
_entity.type
_entity.pdbx_description
1 polymer ?
#
loop_
_entity_poly.entity_id
_entity_poly.type
_entity_poly.pdbx_seq_one_letter_code
_entity_poly.pdbx_strand_id
1 'polypeptide(L)'
;MEVTVIDSGDLPPGAIISFHTGTTRRHAQIETGKAIGVTGIGTEPVRVDLMTQIGSYSFDVTPGQDVYEVPIAAAPNLGVHEEVKLKFQIRETSEDRIG
;
A
#
# COMPACT_ATOMS: atom_id res chain seq x y z
N MET A 1 9.80 -2.91 -8.51
CA MET A 1 9.58 -3.18 -7.07
C MET A 1 8.23 -3.88 -6.86
N GLU A 2 8.12 -4.67 -5.81
CA GLU A 2 6.94 -5.40 -5.39
C GLU A 2 6.47 -4.92 -4.02
N VAL A 3 5.15 -4.78 -3.87
CA VAL A 3 4.50 -4.47 -2.60
C VAL A 3 3.68 -5.69 -2.17
N THR A 4 3.96 -6.22 -0.99
CA THR A 4 3.21 -7.33 -0.40
C THR A 4 2.44 -6.81 0.80
N VAL A 5 1.13 -7.07 0.87
CA VAL A 5 0.36 -6.82 2.09
C VAL A 5 0.72 -7.91 3.10
N ILE A 6 1.29 -7.53 4.23
CA ILE A 6 1.65 -8.49 5.30
C ILE A 6 0.64 -8.46 6.46
N ASP A 7 -0.09 -7.36 6.61
CA ASP A 7 -1.18 -7.22 7.56
C ASP A 7 -2.25 -6.28 6.98
N SER A 8 -3.50 -6.75 6.95
CA SER A 8 -4.66 -5.98 6.47
C SER A 8 -5.42 -5.27 7.59
N GLY A 9 -5.04 -5.50 8.85
CA GLY A 9 -5.80 -5.03 10.02
C GLY A 9 -7.27 -5.45 9.93
N ASP A 10 -8.16 -4.52 10.27
CA ASP A 10 -9.61 -4.73 10.33
C ASP A 10 -10.34 -4.43 9.00
N LEU A 11 -9.64 -4.42 7.86
CA LEU A 11 -10.29 -4.17 6.58
C LEU A 11 -11.22 -5.31 6.17
N PRO A 12 -12.38 -4.98 5.55
CA PRO A 12 -13.27 -6.00 5.05
C PRO A 12 -12.60 -6.82 3.94
N PRO A 13 -12.88 -8.13 3.85
CA PRO A 13 -12.44 -8.96 2.73
C PRO A 13 -12.87 -8.34 1.40
N GLY A 14 -11.96 -8.32 0.43
CA GLY A 14 -12.25 -7.74 -0.88
C GLY A 14 -12.07 -6.23 -0.98
N ALA A 15 -11.59 -5.55 0.08
CA ALA A 15 -11.19 -4.16 0.00
C ALA A 15 -10.17 -3.94 -1.13
N ILE A 16 -10.31 -2.81 -1.85
CA ILE A 16 -9.43 -2.46 -2.97
C ILE A 16 -8.51 -1.32 -2.55
N ILE A 17 -7.22 -1.52 -2.77
CA ILE A 17 -6.17 -0.54 -2.53
C ILE A 17 -5.62 0.01 -3.84
N SER A 18 -5.26 1.29 -3.83
CA SER A 18 -4.65 1.98 -4.95
C SER A 18 -3.31 2.57 -4.51
N PHE A 19 -2.23 2.12 -5.14
CA PHE A 19 -0.89 2.67 -4.99
C PHE A 19 -0.64 3.72 -6.06
N HIS A 20 -0.14 4.87 -5.65
CA HIS A 20 0.22 5.99 -6.50
C HIS A 20 1.67 6.37 -6.25
N THR A 21 2.44 6.51 -7.31
CA THR A 21 3.81 7.03 -7.26
C THR A 21 4.10 7.77 -8.56
N GLY A 22 4.32 9.08 -8.46
CA GLY A 22 4.36 9.98 -9.62
C GLY A 22 3.10 9.88 -10.50
N THR A 23 3.28 9.48 -11.76
CA THR A 23 2.19 9.26 -12.74
C THR A 23 1.68 7.81 -12.76
N THR A 24 2.34 6.89 -12.04
CA THR A 24 1.93 5.49 -11.98
C THR A 24 0.82 5.30 -10.96
N ARG A 25 -0.22 4.57 -11.36
CA ARG A 25 -1.30 4.13 -10.49
C ARG A 25 -1.54 2.63 -10.64
N ARG A 26 -1.57 1.90 -9.54
CA ARG A 26 -1.84 0.45 -9.53
C ARG A 26 -2.94 0.12 -8.52
N HIS A 27 -3.95 -0.61 -8.97
CA HIS A 27 -5.03 -1.09 -8.11
C HIS A 27 -4.90 -2.59 -7.87
N ALA A 28 -5.23 -3.02 -6.66
CA ALA A 28 -5.26 -4.43 -6.30
C ALA A 28 -6.29 -4.67 -5.19
N GLN A 29 -6.82 -5.89 -5.15
CA GLN A 29 -7.54 -6.36 -3.97
C GLN A 29 -6.52 -6.61 -2.85
N ILE A 30 -6.90 -6.25 -1.62
CA ILE A 30 -6.10 -6.50 -0.42
C ILE A 30 -6.18 -7.99 -0.09
N GLU A 31 -5.05 -8.67 -0.26
CA GLU A 31 -4.86 -10.09 0.02
C GLU A 31 -3.50 -10.27 0.71
N THR A 32 -3.53 -10.71 1.97
CA THR A 32 -2.31 -10.92 2.75
C THR A 32 -1.41 -11.98 2.09
N GLY A 33 -0.12 -11.67 1.97
CA GLY A 33 0.88 -12.53 1.33
C GLY A 33 0.92 -12.44 -0.20
N LYS A 34 0.04 -11.66 -0.83
CA LYS A 34 0.05 -11.45 -2.28
C LYS A 34 0.96 -10.29 -2.65
N ALA A 35 1.91 -10.56 -3.54
CA ALA A 35 2.76 -9.54 -4.13
C ALA A 35 2.02 -8.76 -5.23
N ILE A 36 2.19 -7.44 -5.22
CA ILE A 36 1.62 -6.49 -6.16
C ILE A 36 2.78 -5.75 -6.82
N GLY A 37 3.00 -5.96 -8.11
CA GLY A 37 4.00 -5.22 -8.87
C GLY A 37 3.63 -3.75 -9.00
N VAL A 38 4.50 -2.86 -8.53
CA VAL A 38 4.33 -1.39 -8.63
C VAL A 38 5.62 -0.78 -9.15
N THR A 39 5.52 -0.08 -10.28
CA THR A 39 6.64 0.62 -10.91
C THR A 39 6.80 2.03 -10.32
N GLY A 40 8.04 2.53 -10.23
CA GLY A 40 8.32 3.91 -9.76
C GLY A 40 8.42 4.09 -8.24
N ILE A 41 8.28 3.02 -7.44
CA ILE A 41 8.52 3.09 -6.00
C ILE A 41 9.99 3.45 -5.74
N GLY A 42 10.21 4.40 -4.81
CA GLY A 42 11.55 4.86 -4.41
C GLY A 42 12.05 6.09 -5.18
N THR A 43 11.40 6.50 -6.28
CA THR A 43 11.73 7.75 -6.99
C THR A 43 10.84 8.92 -6.58
N GLU A 44 9.61 8.62 -6.18
CA GLU A 44 8.59 9.59 -5.76
C GLU A 44 7.87 9.06 -4.51
N PRO A 45 7.27 9.93 -3.68
CA PRO A 45 6.47 9.51 -2.53
C PRO A 45 5.37 8.52 -2.95
N VAL A 46 5.13 7.51 -2.12
CA VAL A 46 4.07 6.53 -2.34
C VAL A 46 2.84 7.00 -1.60
N ARG A 47 1.75 7.23 -2.35
CA ARG A 47 0.42 7.45 -1.80
C ARG A 47 -0.40 6.17 -1.93
N VAL A 48 -1.06 5.82 -0.83
CA VAL A 48 -1.93 4.66 -0.70
C VAL A 48 -3.34 5.16 -0.44
N ASP A 49 -4.27 4.78 -1.33
CA ASP A 49 -5.69 5.11 -1.20
C ASP A 49 -6.52 3.83 -1.05
N LEU A 50 -7.43 3.82 -0.09
CA LEU A 50 -8.47 2.80 -0.01
C LEU A 50 -9.69 3.24 -0.81
N MET A 51 -10.01 2.51 -1.88
CA MET A 51 -11.03 2.94 -2.85
C MET A 51 -12.45 2.94 -2.29
N THR A 52 -12.71 2.23 -1.19
CA THR A 52 -13.99 2.18 -0.48
C THR A 52 -14.30 3.43 0.34
N GLN A 53 -13.74 4.59 -0.02
CA GLN A 53 -13.88 5.88 0.68
C GLN A 53 -13.36 5.86 2.13
N ILE A 54 -12.47 4.94 2.49
CA ILE A 54 -11.94 4.86 3.85
C ILE A 54 -10.96 6.02 4.10
N GLY A 55 -9.95 6.20 3.24
CA GLY A 55 -8.98 7.28 3.41
C GLY A 55 -7.73 7.13 2.54
N SER A 56 -6.77 8.02 2.76
CA SER A 56 -5.49 8.09 2.04
C SER A 56 -4.34 8.28 3.01
N TYR A 57 -3.18 7.70 2.70
CA TYR A 57 -1.93 7.93 3.43
C TYR A 57 -0.75 8.01 2.46
N SER A 58 0.20 8.90 2.71
CA SER A 58 1.39 9.06 1.89
C SER A 58 2.65 8.89 2.74
N PHE A 59 3.66 8.21 2.20
CA PHE A 59 4.95 8.03 2.85
C PHE A 59 6.10 8.00 1.85
N ASP A 60 7.29 8.36 2.32
CA ASP A 60 8.52 8.21 1.58
C ASP A 60 9.12 6.81 1.83
N VAL A 61 9.68 6.23 0.76
CA VAL A 61 10.39 4.95 0.84
C VAL A 61 11.79 5.23 1.36
N THR A 62 12.12 4.64 2.51
CA THR A 62 13.42 4.82 3.16
C THR A 62 14.36 3.67 2.79
N PRO A 63 15.58 3.94 2.30
CA PRO A 63 16.56 2.89 2.00
C PRO A 63 16.87 2.01 3.22
N GLY A 64 16.85 0.70 3.03
CA GLY A 64 17.07 -0.29 4.11
C GLY A 64 15.85 -0.56 5.01
N GLN A 65 14.74 0.12 4.77
CA GLN A 65 13.46 -0.20 5.40
C GLN A 65 12.56 -0.95 4.41
N ASP A 66 12.26 -2.20 4.74
CA ASP A 66 11.44 -3.06 3.88
C ASP A 66 9.97 -3.06 4.31
N VAL A 67 9.69 -2.75 5.58
CA VAL A 67 8.33 -2.82 6.14
C VAL A 67 7.83 -1.43 6.52
N TYR A 68 6.60 -1.12 6.10
CA TYR A 68 5.94 0.15 6.29
C TYR A 68 4.58 -0.06 6.96
N GLU A 69 4.36 0.64 8.07
CA GLU A 69 3.03 0.75 8.67
C GLU A 69 2.31 1.95 8.05
N VAL A 70 1.09 1.72 7.59
CA VAL A 70 0.30 2.68 6.83
C VAL A 70 -1.02 2.91 7.57
N PRO A 71 -1.06 3.93 8.44
CA PRO A 71 -2.25 4.32 9.17
C PRO A 71 -3.19 5.10 8.24
N ILE A 72 -4.34 4.52 7.92
CA ILE A 72 -5.37 5.18 7.13
C ILE A 72 -6.53 5.50 8.07
N ALA A 73 -6.73 6.80 8.31
CA ALA A 73 -7.90 7.28 9.04
C ALA A 73 -9.16 6.83 8.29
N ALA A 74 -10.01 6.04 8.95
CA ALA A 74 -11.26 5.60 8.37
C ALA A 74 -12.25 6.76 8.30
N ALA A 75 -12.93 6.91 7.16
CA ALA A 75 -13.95 7.92 7.01
C ALA A 75 -15.10 7.64 7.99
N PRO A 76 -15.70 8.68 8.61
CA PRO A 76 -16.71 8.53 9.66
C PRO A 76 -17.93 7.69 9.27
N ASN A 77 -18.18 7.53 7.96
CA ASN A 77 -19.40 6.98 7.39
C ASN A 77 -19.40 5.44 7.32
N LEU A 78 -18.30 4.78 7.69
CA LEU A 78 -18.12 3.32 7.57
C LEU A 78 -18.36 2.56 8.88
N GLY A 79 -18.70 3.23 9.98
CA GLY A 79 -18.84 2.61 11.30
C GLY A 79 -17.52 2.10 11.90
N VAL A 80 -16.41 2.28 11.18
CA VAL A 80 -15.05 2.07 11.65
C VAL A 80 -14.61 3.38 12.30
N HIS A 81 -14.67 3.45 13.63
CA HIS A 81 -14.30 4.64 14.41
C HIS A 81 -12.79 4.74 14.70
N GLU A 82 -12.01 3.75 14.27
CA GLU A 82 -10.58 3.63 14.53
C GLU A 82 -9.78 3.67 13.23
N GLU A 83 -8.52 4.09 13.37
CA GLU A 83 -7.54 4.11 12.28
C GLU A 83 -7.25 2.69 11.81
N VAL A 84 -7.36 2.45 10.49
CA VAL A 84 -6.96 1.17 9.92
C VAL A 84 -5.45 1.16 9.76
N LYS A 85 -4.78 0.18 10.35
CA LYS A 85 -3.33 0.00 10.23
C LYS A 85 -3.01 -1.12 9.26
N LEU A 86 -2.54 -0.74 8.08
CA LEU A 86 -2.00 -1.66 7.09
C LEU A 86 -0.51 -1.84 7.30
N LYS A 87 0.02 -3.03 7.00
CA LYS A 87 1.47 -3.22 6.88
C LYS A 87 1.81 -3.74 5.50
N PHE A 88 2.76 -3.06 4.87
CA PHE A 88 3.31 -3.45 3.59
C PHE A 88 4.75 -3.86 3.75
N GLN A 89 5.15 -4.85 2.96
CA GLN A 89 6.54 -5.10 2.65
C GLN A 89 6.83 -4.66 1.22
N ILE A 90 7.81 -3.77 1.05
CA ILE A 90 8.31 -3.34 -0.25
C ILE A 90 9.63 -4.08 -0.51
N ARG A 91 9.77 -4.69 -1.68
CA ARG A 91 10.99 -5.37 -2.12
C ARG A 91 11.38 -4.95 -3.52
N GLU A 92 12.67 -5.01 -3.81
CA GLU A 92 13.15 -4.97 -5.19
C GLU A 92 12.69 -6.24 -5.93
N THR A 93 12.15 -6.04 -7.13
CA THR A 93 11.83 -7.14 -8.03
C THR A 93 13.13 -7.67 -8.62
N SER A 94 13.31 -8.99 -8.63
CA SER A 94 14.52 -9.62 -9.20
C SER A 94 14.73 -9.33 -10.69
N GLU A 95 13.70 -8.80 -11.38
CA GLU A 95 13.75 -8.39 -12.78
C GLU A 95 14.58 -7.12 -13.03
N ASP A 96 14.86 -6.29 -12.01
CA ASP A 96 15.72 -5.09 -12.16
C ASP A 96 17.23 -5.39 -11.93
N ARG A 97 17.60 -6.65 -11.65
CA ARG A 97 18.99 -7.05 -11.36
C ARG A 97 19.83 -7.41 -12.60
N ILE A 98 19.29 -7.21 -13.80
CA ILE A 98 19.99 -7.45 -15.06
C ILE A 98 19.86 -6.20 -15.94
N GLY A 99 20.74 -5.23 -15.72
CA GLY A 99 20.89 -4.01 -16.52
C GLY A 99 22.30 -3.47 -16.41
#